data_AF-E8U6L9-F1
#
_entry.id   AF-E8U6L9-F1
#
_cell.length_a   1.000
_cell.length_b   1.000
_cell.length_c   1.000
_cell.angle_alpha   90.00
_cell.angle_beta   90.00
_cell.angle_gamma   90.00
#
_symmetry.space_group_name_H-M   'P 1'
#
loop_
_entity.id
_entity.type
_entity.pdbx_description
1 polymer ?
#
loop_
_entity_poly.entity_id
_entity_poly.type
_entity_poly.pdbx_seq_one_letter_code
_entity_poly.pdbx_strand_id
1 'polypeptide(L)'
;MPADLGALRAALAQLDVQYAVLETRTGQARVLPTLNSHASFEALNSHLGQDWSLTWHVEGTTPPVVRCRLDLAGVARDGLAQGHALHDARELALTDALHAFGLAPHLRAEPQWAEYDPEDGVNASDLILDAPPPAAPATLPSEPPRDPQMDRARKHLDDLMEQLRAGGLGKEAALVVARHGGGYGKDLEESRAIYKELQGLLKG
;
A
#
# COMPACT_ATOMS: atom_id res chain seq x y z
N MET A 1 2.05 37.95 -7.16
CA MET A 1 1.86 36.85 -8.14
C MET A 1 0.65 36.07 -7.66
N PRO A 2 -0.32 35.70 -8.51
CA PRO A 2 -1.41 34.85 -8.04
C PRO A 2 -0.84 33.51 -7.57
N ALA A 3 -1.39 32.97 -6.48
CA ALA A 3 -1.05 31.66 -5.96
C ALA A 3 -1.16 30.59 -7.07
N ASP A 4 -0.04 29.96 -7.44
CA ASP A 4 -0.04 28.91 -8.46
C ASP A 4 -0.40 27.55 -7.83
N LEU A 5 -1.70 27.36 -7.61
CA LEU A 5 -2.24 26.11 -7.09
C LEU A 5 -2.02 24.94 -8.07
N GLY A 6 -1.82 25.21 -9.35
CA GLY A 6 -1.51 24.18 -10.35
C GLY A 6 -0.12 23.60 -10.15
N ALA A 7 0.88 24.47 -10.01
CA ALA A 7 2.25 24.07 -9.69
C ALA A 7 2.36 23.41 -8.32
N LEU A 8 1.66 23.96 -7.30
CA LEU A 8 1.60 23.33 -5.98
C LEU A 8 1.02 21.91 -6.05
N ARG A 9 -0.08 21.72 -6.78
CA ARG A 9 -0.68 20.39 -6.95
C ARG A 9 0.28 19.41 -7.64
N ALA A 10 1.03 19.88 -8.65
CA ALA A 10 2.03 19.06 -9.33
C ALA A 10 3.17 18.67 -8.38
N ALA A 11 3.68 19.61 -7.57
CA ALA A 11 4.72 19.35 -6.59
C ALA A 11 4.28 18.34 -5.52
N LEU A 12 3.08 18.51 -4.96
CA LEU A 12 2.52 17.58 -3.98
C LEU A 12 2.34 16.16 -4.54
N ALA A 13 2.08 16.02 -5.85
CA ALA A 13 1.96 14.72 -6.52
C ALA A 13 3.30 14.02 -6.79
N GLN A 14 4.43 14.67 -6.53
CA GLN A 14 5.77 14.07 -6.61
C GLN A 14 6.32 13.68 -5.23
N LEU A 15 5.60 13.99 -4.15
CA LEU A 15 6.05 13.65 -2.81
C LEU A 15 5.83 12.17 -2.51
N ASP A 16 6.72 11.62 -1.67
CA ASP A 16 6.59 10.25 -1.21
C ASP A 16 5.33 10.07 -0.37
N VAL A 17 4.61 8.99 -0.66
CA VAL A 17 3.39 8.62 0.06
C VAL A 17 3.77 7.83 1.32
N GLN A 18 3.21 8.24 2.44
CA GLN A 18 3.29 7.54 3.72
C GLN A 18 1.91 7.00 4.09
N TYR A 19 1.85 6.13 5.09
CA TYR A 19 0.59 5.55 5.56
C TYR A 19 0.39 5.87 7.03
N ALA A 20 -0.69 6.57 7.33
CA ALA A 20 -1.08 6.90 8.69
C ALA A 20 -2.02 5.82 9.24
N VAL A 21 -1.82 5.45 10.51
CA VAL A 21 -2.59 4.39 11.16
C VAL A 21 -3.86 4.95 11.78
N LEU A 22 -5.00 4.34 11.48
CA LEU A 22 -6.32 4.67 12.05
C LEU A 22 -6.64 3.84 13.29
N GLU A 23 -6.46 2.53 13.18
CA GLU A 23 -6.71 1.56 14.24
C GLU A 23 -5.76 0.37 14.06
N THR A 24 -5.41 -0.30 15.16
CA THR A 24 -4.59 -1.51 15.15
C THR A 24 -5.37 -2.71 15.68
N ARG A 25 -5.05 -3.89 15.16
CA ARG A 25 -5.51 -5.21 15.59
C ARG A 25 -4.31 -6.15 15.59
N THR A 26 -4.48 -7.37 16.07
CA THR A 26 -3.37 -8.32 16.20
C THR A 26 -2.68 -8.58 14.85
N GLY A 27 -1.46 -8.05 14.69
CA GLY A 27 -0.64 -8.18 13.48
C GLY A 27 -1.07 -7.30 12.30
N GLN A 28 -2.06 -6.42 12.46
CA GLN A 28 -2.58 -5.61 11.36
C GLN A 28 -2.94 -4.19 11.79
N ALA A 29 -2.77 -3.24 10.89
CA ALA A 29 -3.19 -1.86 11.06
C ALA A 29 -4.12 -1.46 9.92
N ARG A 30 -5.16 -0.69 10.24
CA ARG A 30 -5.97 -0.04 9.25
C ARG A 30 -5.35 1.30 8.94
N VAL A 31 -5.04 1.56 7.67
CA VAL A 31 -4.23 2.69 7.25
C VAL A 31 -4.89 3.47 6.13
N LEU A 32 -4.49 4.73 6.01
CA LEU A 32 -4.80 5.59 4.88
C LEU A 32 -3.52 6.26 4.37
N PRO A 33 -3.42 6.47 3.06
CA PRO A 33 -2.28 7.18 2.51
C PRO A 33 -2.33 8.67 2.88
N THR A 34 -1.16 9.21 3.15
CA THR A 34 -0.94 10.60 3.54
C THR A 34 0.36 11.09 2.95
N LEU A 35 0.52 12.41 2.90
CA LEU A 35 1.85 13.00 2.71
C LEU A 35 2.53 13.18 4.04
N ASN A 36 3.86 13.30 3.98
CA ASN A 36 4.63 13.81 5.08
C ASN A 36 4.37 15.32 5.27
N SER A 37 4.06 15.75 6.50
CA SER A 37 3.83 17.17 6.81
C SER A 37 5.02 18.05 6.44
N HIS A 38 6.25 17.62 6.67
CA HIS A 38 7.45 18.43 6.41
C HIS A 38 7.60 18.72 4.91
N ALA A 39 7.56 17.68 4.08
CA ALA A 39 7.64 17.83 2.62
C ALA A 39 6.47 18.66 2.06
N SER A 40 5.27 18.50 2.63
CA SER A 40 4.09 19.30 2.27
C SER A 40 4.32 20.79 2.58
N PHE A 41 4.92 21.12 3.73
CA PHE A 41 5.23 22.49 4.10
C PHE A 41 6.30 23.11 3.21
N GLU A 42 7.32 22.34 2.80
CA GLU A 42 8.31 22.81 1.85
C GLU A 42 7.69 23.14 0.49
N ALA A 43 6.78 22.30 -0.01
CA ALA A 43 6.02 22.58 -1.23
C ALA A 43 5.16 23.84 -1.09
N LEU A 44 4.41 23.98 0.02
CA LEU A 44 3.60 25.17 0.29
C LEU A 44 4.46 26.44 0.37
N ASN A 45 5.57 26.41 1.10
CA ASN A 45 6.51 27.52 1.19
C ASN A 45 7.12 27.89 -0.17
N SER A 46 7.49 26.89 -0.98
CA SER A 46 8.13 27.12 -2.28
C SER A 46 7.18 27.75 -3.30
N HIS A 47 5.91 27.38 -3.28
CA HIS A 47 4.92 27.84 -4.27
C HIS A 47 4.08 29.03 -3.82
N LEU A 48 3.85 29.20 -2.52
CA LEU A 48 2.97 30.24 -1.96
C LEU A 48 3.70 31.24 -1.06
N GLY A 49 4.92 30.92 -0.59
CA GLY A 49 5.67 31.82 0.28
C GLY A 49 4.91 32.15 1.56
N GLN A 50 4.49 33.41 1.72
CA GLN A 50 3.74 33.89 2.88
C GLN A 50 2.21 33.86 2.68
N ASP A 51 1.73 33.49 1.48
CA ASP A 51 0.30 33.45 1.15
C ASP A 51 -0.36 32.15 1.61
N TRP A 52 0.19 31.49 2.63
CA TRP A 52 -0.44 30.36 3.28
C TRP A 52 -0.20 30.39 4.79
N SER A 53 -1.14 29.83 5.54
CA SER A 53 -0.98 29.61 6.98
C SER A 53 -1.72 28.36 7.42
N LEU A 54 -1.32 27.81 8.56
CA LEU A 54 -1.90 26.58 9.07
C LEU A 54 -2.05 26.65 10.59
N THR A 55 -3.21 26.21 11.10
CA THR A 55 -3.50 26.13 12.53
C THR A 55 -3.98 24.73 12.91
N TRP A 56 -3.51 24.23 14.05
CA TRP A 56 -3.87 22.91 14.57
C TRP A 56 -4.75 23.03 15.80
N HIS A 57 -5.76 22.15 15.89
CA HIS A 57 -6.55 21.96 17.09
C HIS A 57 -6.69 20.47 17.38
N VAL A 58 -6.49 20.08 18.65
CA VAL A 58 -6.78 18.73 19.12
C VAL A 58 -8.21 18.74 19.67
N GLU A 59 -9.12 18.08 18.97
CA GLU A 59 -10.55 18.03 19.31
C GLU A 59 -10.87 16.87 20.28
N GLY A 60 -10.04 15.82 20.27
CA GLY A 60 -10.18 14.65 21.14
C GLY A 60 -8.84 13.97 21.35
N THR A 61 -8.69 13.24 22.46
CA THR A 61 -7.43 12.60 22.86
C THR A 61 -7.49 11.08 22.96
N THR A 62 -8.69 10.47 22.93
CA THR A 62 -8.85 9.00 23.01
C THR A 62 -10.12 8.53 22.30
N PRO A 63 -10.05 8.12 21.01
CA PRO A 63 -8.89 8.24 20.12
C PRO A 63 -8.56 9.70 19.80
N PRO A 64 -7.30 10.01 19.41
CA PRO A 64 -6.90 11.36 19.05
C PRO A 64 -7.60 11.83 17.78
N VAL A 65 -8.21 13.01 17.85
CA VAL A 65 -8.87 13.69 16.73
C VAL A 65 -8.22 15.06 16.56
N VAL A 66 -7.73 15.34 15.37
CA VAL A 66 -7.04 16.59 15.04
C VAL A 66 -7.79 17.30 13.92
N ARG A 67 -7.99 18.60 14.10
CA ARG A 67 -8.44 19.53 13.07
C ARG A 67 -7.25 20.35 12.57
N CYS A 68 -7.10 20.39 11.26
CA CYS A 68 -6.16 21.22 10.54
C CYS A 68 -6.91 22.31 9.80
N ARG A 69 -6.69 23.57 10.14
CA ARG A 69 -7.18 24.70 9.34
C ARG A 69 -6.06 25.19 8.43
N LEU A 70 -6.22 25.01 7.13
CA LEU A 70 -5.29 25.47 6.11
C LEU A 70 -5.89 26.68 5.38
N ASP A 71 -5.19 27.81 5.41
CA ASP A 71 -5.51 29.00 4.63
C ASP A 71 -4.54 29.13 3.46
N LEU A 72 -5.08 29.23 2.25
CA LEU A 72 -4.32 29.48 1.03
C LEU A 72 -4.87 30.76 0.38
N ALA A 73 -4.04 31.79 0.28
CA ALA A 73 -4.35 33.08 -0.33
C ALA A 73 -5.69 33.70 0.15
N GLY A 74 -6.01 33.57 1.43
CA GLY A 74 -7.22 34.12 2.06
C GLY A 74 -8.45 33.21 1.99
N VAL A 75 -8.31 32.00 1.44
CA VAL A 75 -9.36 30.97 1.49
C VAL A 75 -8.96 29.94 2.52
N ALA A 76 -9.76 29.81 3.58
CA ALA A 76 -9.55 28.78 4.60
C ALA A 76 -10.42 27.55 4.37
N ARG A 77 -9.83 26.36 4.53
CA ARG A 77 -10.52 25.07 4.61
C ARG A 77 -10.03 24.32 5.84
N ASP A 78 -10.93 23.55 6.42
CA ASP A 78 -10.62 22.68 7.54
C ASP A 78 -10.58 21.23 7.05
N GLY A 79 -9.60 20.47 7.54
CA GLY A 79 -9.56 19.02 7.49
C GLY A 79 -9.70 18.46 8.91
N LEU A 80 -10.42 17.36 9.06
CA LEU A 80 -10.66 16.71 10.36
C LEU A 80 -10.38 15.22 10.25
N ALA A 81 -9.46 14.72 11.08
CA ALA A 81 -9.13 13.30 11.06
C ALA A 81 -8.89 12.72 12.44
N GLN A 82 -9.14 11.42 12.54
CA GLN A 82 -8.84 10.58 13.68
C GLN A 82 -7.70 9.63 13.30
N GLY A 83 -6.79 9.36 14.23
CA GLY A 83 -5.70 8.41 14.04
C GLY A 83 -5.52 7.50 15.26
N HIS A 84 -4.63 6.52 15.14
CA HIS A 84 -4.22 5.66 16.25
C HIS A 84 -3.33 6.44 17.22
N ALA A 85 -2.35 7.19 16.70
CA ALA A 85 -1.58 8.16 17.45
C ALA A 85 -1.92 9.60 17.03
N LEU A 86 -1.51 10.58 17.85
CA LEU A 86 -1.68 12.00 17.55
C LEU A 86 -0.98 12.41 16.24
N HIS A 87 0.17 11.78 15.95
CA HIS A 87 0.90 11.98 14.71
C HIS A 87 0.08 11.54 13.49
N ASP A 88 -0.51 10.35 13.52
CA ASP A 88 -1.36 9.85 12.43
C ASP A 88 -2.56 10.77 12.17
N ALA A 89 -3.24 11.18 13.26
CA ALA A 89 -4.38 12.09 13.17
C ALA A 89 -3.98 13.44 12.54
N ARG A 90 -2.78 13.94 12.84
CA ARG A 90 -2.26 15.18 12.28
C ARG A 90 -1.98 15.08 10.78
N GLU A 91 -1.29 14.02 10.34
CA GLU A 91 -0.98 13.83 8.92
C GLU A 91 -2.25 13.65 8.09
N LEU A 92 -3.21 12.86 8.60
CA LEU A 92 -4.51 12.68 7.95
C LEU A 92 -5.31 13.98 7.90
N ALA A 93 -5.30 14.79 8.96
CA ALA A 93 -6.02 16.06 8.98
C ALA A 93 -5.45 17.08 7.98
N LEU A 94 -4.12 17.09 7.78
CA LEU A 94 -3.51 17.89 6.72
C LEU A 94 -3.90 17.38 5.33
N THR A 95 -3.81 16.06 5.10
CA THR A 95 -4.19 15.45 3.83
C THR A 95 -5.66 15.73 3.50
N ASP A 96 -6.55 15.67 4.49
CA ASP A 96 -7.96 16.04 4.33
C ASP A 96 -8.16 17.54 4.01
N ALA A 97 -7.40 18.43 4.65
CA ALA A 97 -7.41 19.86 4.34
C ALA A 97 -6.92 20.13 2.91
N LEU A 98 -5.86 19.46 2.46
CA LEU A 98 -5.36 19.52 1.08
C LEU A 98 -6.43 19.04 0.09
N HIS A 99 -7.09 17.93 0.39
CA HIS A 99 -8.21 17.40 -0.40
C HIS A 99 -9.37 18.40 -0.55
N ALA A 100 -9.64 19.21 0.47
CA ALA A 100 -10.68 20.25 0.42
C ALA A 100 -10.36 21.39 -0.57
N PHE A 101 -9.07 21.59 -0.90
CA PHE A 101 -8.62 22.48 -1.96
C PHE A 101 -8.46 21.77 -3.32
N GLY A 102 -8.77 20.47 -3.41
CA GLY A 102 -8.49 19.67 -4.61
C GLY A 102 -6.99 19.41 -4.83
N LEU A 103 -6.18 19.57 -3.78
CA LEU A 103 -4.77 19.20 -3.74
C LEU A 103 -4.64 17.73 -3.35
N ALA A 104 -3.60 17.07 -3.84
CA ALA A 104 -3.32 15.64 -3.60
C ALA A 104 -4.47 14.64 -3.89
N PRO A 105 -5.26 14.76 -4.98
CA PRO A 105 -6.39 13.87 -5.23
C PRO A 105 -6.01 12.38 -5.40
N HIS A 106 -4.74 12.08 -5.69
CA HIS A 106 -4.19 10.73 -5.82
C HIS A 106 -4.09 9.98 -4.48
N LEU A 107 -4.29 10.67 -3.35
CA LEU A 107 -4.31 10.07 -2.02
C LEU A 107 -5.73 9.81 -1.50
N ARG A 108 -6.76 10.12 -2.28
CA ARG A 108 -8.12 9.71 -1.92
C ARG A 108 -8.25 8.21 -2.13
N ALA A 109 -8.17 7.47 -1.04
CA ALA A 109 -8.35 6.03 -1.00
C ALA A 109 -9.31 5.63 0.12
N GLU A 110 -9.85 4.42 0.03
CA GLU A 110 -10.54 3.80 1.16
C GLU A 110 -9.53 3.26 2.18
N PRO A 111 -9.86 3.24 3.48
CA PRO A 111 -8.97 2.67 4.49
C PRO A 111 -8.69 1.19 4.24
N GLN A 112 -7.41 0.82 4.18
CA GLN A 112 -6.95 -0.54 3.89
C GLN A 112 -6.34 -1.19 5.12
N TRP A 113 -6.46 -2.52 5.24
CA TRP A 113 -5.73 -3.27 6.26
C TRP A 113 -4.36 -3.66 5.71
N ALA A 114 -3.32 -3.36 6.48
CA ALA A 114 -1.94 -3.70 6.20
C ALA A 114 -1.38 -4.57 7.32
N GLU A 115 -0.37 -5.37 7.00
CA GLU A 115 0.45 -6.02 8.02
C GLU A 115 1.17 -4.93 8.85
N TYR A 116 1.15 -5.11 10.17
CA TYR A 116 1.70 -4.14 11.10
C TYR A 116 2.50 -4.83 12.17
N ASP A 117 3.77 -4.46 12.25
CA ASP A 117 4.67 -4.80 13.32
C ASP A 117 4.94 -3.55 14.20
N PRO A 118 4.94 -3.63 15.53
CA PRO A 118 5.19 -2.48 16.39
C PRO A 118 6.61 -1.90 16.28
N GLU A 119 7.60 -2.71 15.91
CA GLU A 119 9.00 -2.29 15.76
C GLU A 119 9.29 -1.81 14.33
N ASP A 120 8.81 -2.54 13.31
CA ASP A 120 9.06 -2.23 11.90
C ASP A 120 8.00 -1.29 11.27
N GLY A 121 6.84 -1.15 11.90
CA GLY A 121 5.74 -0.31 11.43
C GLY A 121 4.82 -0.98 10.40
N VAL A 122 4.15 -0.16 9.59
CA VAL A 122 3.20 -0.63 8.56
C VAL A 122 3.99 -1.18 7.36
N ASN A 123 3.72 -2.42 6.98
CA ASN A 123 4.20 -2.95 5.69
C ASN A 123 3.23 -2.52 4.57
N ALA A 124 3.70 -1.59 3.73
CA ALA A 124 2.92 -1.00 2.65
C ALA A 124 3.09 -1.71 1.30
N SER A 125 3.79 -2.85 1.25
CA SER A 125 4.17 -3.50 -0.02
C SER A 125 2.97 -3.97 -0.85
N ASP A 126 1.86 -4.30 -0.20
CA ASP A 126 0.61 -4.75 -0.85
C ASP A 126 -0.48 -3.66 -0.92
N LEU A 127 -0.17 -2.42 -0.50
CA LEU A 127 -1.15 -1.33 -0.47
C LEU A 127 -1.32 -0.71 -1.87
N ILE A 128 -2.57 -0.64 -2.30
CA ILE A 128 -2.95 -0.09 -3.60
C ILE A 128 -3.49 1.32 -3.37
N LEU A 129 -2.76 2.33 -3.85
CA LEU A 129 -3.31 3.67 -4.05
C LEU A 129 -4.22 3.61 -5.26
N ASP A 130 -5.53 3.70 -5.04
CA ASP A 130 -6.53 3.63 -6.10
C ASP A 130 -6.41 4.89 -6.97
N ALA A 131 -5.57 4.83 -8.00
CA ALA A 131 -5.59 5.81 -9.08
C ALA A 131 -6.91 5.59 -9.86
N PRO A 132 -7.69 6.64 -10.17
CA PRO A 132 -8.88 6.46 -10.97
C PRO A 132 -8.49 5.76 -12.28
N PRO A 133 -9.12 4.62 -12.62
CA PRO A 133 -8.72 3.88 -13.80
C PRO A 133 -8.93 4.77 -15.04
N PRO A 134 -7.98 4.80 -16.00
CA PRO A 134 -8.28 5.39 -17.29
C PRO A 134 -9.51 4.69 -17.86
N ALA A 135 -10.46 5.48 -18.38
CA ALA A 135 -11.74 4.99 -18.90
C ALA A 135 -11.53 3.77 -19.82
N ALA A 136 -12.21 2.68 -19.48
CA ALA A 136 -12.05 1.38 -20.13
C ALA A 136 -12.36 1.41 -21.64
N PRO A 137 -11.64 0.62 -22.45
CA PRO A 137 -12.22 -0.12 -23.54
C PRO A 137 -12.57 -1.54 -23.07
N ALA A 138 -13.66 -2.06 -23.62
CA ALA A 138 -14.33 -3.28 -23.21
C ALA A 138 -13.53 -4.59 -23.41
N THR A 139 -13.97 -5.60 -22.64
CA THR A 139 -13.98 -7.07 -22.86
C THR A 139 -12.76 -7.96 -22.55
N LEU A 140 -12.93 -8.72 -21.45
CA LEU A 140 -12.57 -10.13 -21.12
C LEU A 140 -11.20 -10.45 -20.48
N PRO A 141 -11.06 -11.54 -19.68
CA PRO A 141 -12.06 -12.32 -18.91
C PRO A 141 -11.82 -12.29 -17.38
N SER A 142 -12.83 -12.69 -16.61
CA SER A 142 -12.76 -12.88 -15.16
C SER A 142 -11.60 -13.79 -14.76
N GLU A 143 -10.73 -13.30 -13.88
CA GLU A 143 -9.72 -14.11 -13.21
C GLU A 143 -10.45 -15.24 -12.45
N PRO A 144 -10.11 -16.53 -12.66
CA PRO A 144 -10.82 -17.61 -12.00
C PRO A 144 -10.60 -17.50 -10.48
N PRO A 145 -11.60 -17.90 -9.68
CA PRO A 145 -11.51 -17.82 -8.23
C PRO A 145 -10.24 -18.55 -7.75
N ARG A 146 -9.44 -17.88 -6.90
CA ARG A 146 -8.28 -18.49 -6.23
C ARG A 146 -8.78 -19.69 -5.43
N ASP A 147 -8.63 -20.86 -6.04
CA ASP A 147 -9.19 -22.09 -5.53
C ASP A 147 -8.36 -22.54 -4.32
N PRO A 148 -8.92 -22.67 -3.10
CA PRO A 148 -8.19 -23.10 -1.89
C PRO A 148 -7.58 -24.50 -2.03
N GLN A 149 -7.88 -25.23 -3.10
CA GLN A 149 -7.20 -26.47 -3.49
C GLN A 149 -5.79 -26.21 -4.07
N MET A 150 -5.54 -25.08 -4.74
CA MET A 150 -4.21 -24.73 -5.26
C MET A 150 -3.23 -24.39 -4.15
N ASP A 151 -3.67 -23.74 -3.08
CA ASP A 151 -2.81 -23.44 -1.92
C ASP A 151 -2.40 -24.72 -1.18
N ARG A 152 -3.29 -25.73 -1.12
CA ARG A 152 -2.92 -27.05 -0.57
C ARG A 152 -1.95 -27.81 -1.48
N ALA A 153 -2.14 -27.73 -2.79
CA ALA A 153 -1.23 -28.35 -3.75
C ALA A 153 0.17 -27.72 -3.73
N ARG A 154 0.24 -26.38 -3.57
CA ARG A 154 1.51 -25.64 -3.41
C ARG A 154 2.25 -26.05 -2.14
N LYS A 155 1.56 -26.09 -1.00
CA LYS A 155 2.16 -26.58 0.26
C LYS A 155 2.69 -28.02 0.16
N HIS A 156 1.98 -28.89 -0.56
CA HIS A 156 2.43 -30.27 -0.74
C HIS A 156 3.66 -30.37 -1.66
N LEU A 157 3.80 -29.47 -2.63
CA LEU A 157 4.99 -29.34 -3.46
C LEU A 157 6.18 -28.77 -2.68
N ASP A 158 5.94 -27.79 -1.80
CA ASP A 158 6.96 -27.24 -0.89
C ASP A 158 7.50 -28.33 0.05
N ASP A 159 6.62 -29.11 0.70
CA ASP A 159 7.03 -30.22 1.57
C ASP A 159 7.85 -31.29 0.81
N LEU A 160 7.49 -31.57 -0.45
CA LEU A 160 8.21 -32.55 -1.29
C LEU A 160 9.60 -32.03 -1.69
N MET A 161 9.72 -30.74 -2.00
CA MET A 161 11.00 -30.10 -2.28
C MET A 161 11.92 -30.05 -1.07
N GLU A 162 11.36 -29.83 0.12
CA GLU A 162 12.11 -29.83 1.38
C GLU A 162 12.62 -31.24 1.73
N GLN A 163 11.81 -32.28 1.49
CA GLN A 163 12.25 -33.67 1.61
C GLN A 163 13.34 -34.06 0.61
N LEU A 164 13.24 -33.64 -0.66
CA LEU A 164 14.28 -33.85 -1.67
C LEU A 164 15.58 -33.12 -1.34
N ARG A 165 15.49 -31.94 -0.71
CA ARG A 165 16.65 -31.20 -0.21
C ARG A 165 17.30 -31.92 0.99
N ALA A 166 16.50 -32.45 1.91
CA ALA A 166 16.99 -33.25 3.04
C ALA A 166 17.65 -34.57 2.60
N GLY A 167 17.20 -35.16 1.48
CA GLY A 167 17.80 -36.34 0.85
C GLY A 167 19.06 -36.09 0.01
N GLY A 168 19.54 -34.85 -0.08
CA GLY A 168 20.76 -34.50 -0.83
C GLY A 168 20.57 -34.28 -2.34
N LEU A 169 19.34 -34.42 -2.86
CA LEU A 169 18.98 -34.26 -4.27
C LEU A 169 18.40 -32.86 -4.59
N GLY A 170 18.45 -31.93 -3.63
CA GLY A 170 17.85 -30.59 -3.76
C GLY A 170 18.38 -29.73 -4.90
N LYS A 171 19.60 -29.98 -5.39
CA LYS A 171 20.17 -29.27 -6.55
C LYS A 171 19.52 -29.68 -7.87
N GLU A 172 19.13 -30.95 -8.01
CA GLU A 172 18.45 -31.44 -9.21
C GLU A 172 16.98 -31.00 -9.21
N ALA A 173 16.33 -31.03 -8.05
CA ALA A 173 14.97 -30.52 -7.88
C ALA A 173 14.86 -29.02 -8.21
N ALA A 174 15.82 -28.21 -7.76
CA ALA A 174 15.87 -26.78 -8.09
C ALA A 174 16.09 -26.53 -9.58
N LEU A 175 16.83 -27.42 -10.27
CA LEU A 175 17.11 -27.31 -11.71
C LEU A 175 15.86 -27.63 -12.55
N VAL A 176 15.03 -28.58 -12.11
CA VAL A 176 13.73 -28.89 -12.72
C VAL A 176 12.77 -27.70 -12.57
N VAL A 177 12.66 -27.10 -11.38
CA VAL A 177 11.80 -25.93 -11.15
C VAL A 177 12.28 -24.68 -11.92
N ALA A 178 13.59 -24.48 -12.01
CA ALA A 178 14.17 -23.39 -12.81
C ALA A 178 13.90 -23.59 -14.31
N ARG A 179 13.86 -24.83 -14.81
CA ARG A 179 13.56 -25.16 -16.20
C ARG A 179 12.11 -24.86 -16.60
N HIS A 180 11.19 -24.88 -15.63
CA HIS A 180 9.77 -24.57 -15.79
C HIS A 180 9.41 -23.11 -15.44
N GLY A 181 10.38 -22.18 -15.46
CA GLY A 181 10.10 -20.75 -15.37
C GLY A 181 10.16 -20.17 -13.95
N GLY A 182 10.83 -20.84 -13.01
CA GLY A 182 11.17 -20.24 -11.70
C GLY A 182 10.02 -20.16 -10.70
N GLY A 183 8.96 -20.97 -10.87
CA GLY A 183 7.85 -21.07 -9.93
C GLY A 183 7.06 -22.37 -10.09
N TYR A 184 6.16 -22.62 -9.14
CA TYR A 184 5.17 -23.69 -9.24
C TYR A 184 4.24 -23.36 -10.40
N GLY A 185 4.33 -24.15 -11.48
CA GLY A 185 3.70 -23.95 -12.78
C GLY A 185 2.35 -23.23 -12.72
N LYS A 186 2.14 -22.31 -13.67
CA LYS A 186 1.02 -21.36 -13.63
C LYS A 186 -0.34 -22.05 -13.78
N ASP A 187 -0.33 -23.31 -14.20
CA ASP A 187 -1.49 -24.18 -14.38
C ASP A 187 -1.36 -25.53 -13.63
N LEU A 188 -2.51 -26.14 -13.30
CA LEU A 188 -2.61 -27.47 -12.65
C LEU A 188 -1.96 -28.60 -13.47
N GLU A 189 -1.94 -28.46 -14.80
CA GLU A 189 -1.32 -29.43 -15.70
C GLU A 189 0.21 -29.36 -15.64
N GLU A 190 0.74 -28.13 -15.55
CA GLU A 190 2.17 -27.85 -15.40
C GLU A 190 2.66 -28.27 -14.00
N SER A 191 1.84 -28.04 -12.97
CA SER A 191 2.07 -28.50 -11.60
C SER A 191 2.16 -30.03 -11.50
N ARG A 192 1.31 -30.76 -12.24
CA ARG A 192 1.33 -32.24 -12.30
C ARG A 192 2.53 -32.78 -13.07
N ALA A 193 2.99 -32.07 -14.11
CA ALA A 193 4.19 -32.43 -14.85
C ALA A 193 5.44 -32.32 -13.96
N ILE A 194 5.58 -31.20 -13.25
CA ILE A 194 6.68 -30.96 -12.28
C ILE A 194 6.64 -32.01 -11.17
N TYR A 195 5.46 -32.32 -10.61
CA TYR A 195 5.32 -33.36 -9.60
C TYR A 195 5.74 -34.75 -10.10
N LYS A 196 5.40 -35.11 -11.34
CA LYS A 196 5.73 -36.42 -11.92
C LYS A 196 7.22 -36.57 -12.24
N GLU A 197 7.90 -35.49 -12.63
CA GLU A 197 9.37 -35.48 -12.78
C GLU A 197 10.09 -35.54 -11.44
N LEU A 198 9.64 -34.78 -10.43
CA LEU A 198 10.19 -34.83 -9.07
C LEU A 198 9.99 -36.20 -8.41
N GLN A 199 8.83 -36.83 -8.63
CA GLN A 199 8.57 -38.19 -8.13
C GLN A 199 9.38 -39.26 -8.86
N GLY A 200 9.76 -39.03 -10.13
CA GLY A 200 10.68 -39.88 -10.88
C GLY A 200 12.10 -39.85 -10.32
N LEU A 201 12.57 -38.68 -9.91
CA LEU A 201 13.88 -38.49 -9.25
C LEU A 201 13.95 -39.11 -7.85
N LEU A 202 12.82 -39.22 -7.15
CA LEU A 202 12.75 -39.86 -5.83
C LEU A 202 12.73 -41.40 -5.90
N LYS A 203 12.36 -41.99 -7.05
CA LYS A 203 12.21 -43.44 -7.24
C LYS A 203 13.33 -44.11 -8.03
N GLY A 204 14.25 -43.33 -8.60
CA GLY A 204 15.49 -43.81 -9.24
C GLY A 204 16.65 -43.81 -8.25
#